data_AF-A0A5B6VU13-F1
#
_entry.id   AF-A0A5B6VU13-F1
#
_cell.length_a   1.000
_cell.length_b   1.000
_cell.length_c   1.000
_cell.angle_alpha   90.00
_cell.angle_beta   90.00
_cell.angle_gamma   90.00
#
_symmetry.space_group_name_H-M   'P 1'
#
loop_
_entity.id
_entity.type
_entity.pdbx_description
1 polymer ?
#
loop_
_entity_poly.entity_id
_entity_poly.type
_entity_poly.pdbx_seq_one_letter_code
_entity_poly.pdbx_strand_id
1 'polypeptide(L)'
;MVHCRSERSNCLVTEKGLREFDSFTHNCNLIDLPLLGKKFTWYGLDNKKSRLDRFLLEEFWIYISRDHIPILQADEEVDWGPRHFKFINAWFKKKECVGLIEKEWSNMGSLNGQVARKLRKIKEVLKKWNGDNCNVLENR
;
A
#
# COMPACT_ATOMS: atom_id res chain seq x y z
N MET A 1 15.45 2.69 -15.21
CA MET A 1 15.28 3.27 -16.56
C MET A 1 14.91 4.73 -16.41
N VAL A 2 15.30 5.58 -17.35
CA VAL A 2 15.19 7.05 -17.26
C VAL A 2 14.73 7.55 -18.62
N HIS A 3 13.82 8.51 -18.66
CA HIS A 3 13.33 9.15 -19.88
C HIS A 3 14.12 10.45 -20.17
N CYS A 4 14.61 11.14 -19.16
CA CYS A 4 15.40 12.36 -19.34
C CYS A 4 16.45 12.55 -18.24
N ARG A 5 17.56 13.24 -18.57
CA ARG A 5 18.63 13.54 -17.61
C ARG A 5 18.13 14.25 -16.34
N SER A 6 17.10 15.08 -16.46
CA SER A 6 16.52 15.84 -15.34
C SER A 6 15.86 14.96 -14.26
N GLU A 7 15.58 13.69 -14.58
CA GLU A 7 15.00 12.70 -13.69
C GLU A 7 16.03 12.02 -12.78
N ARG A 8 17.31 12.36 -12.94
CA ARG A 8 18.38 12.01 -12.01
C ARG A 8 19.14 13.24 -11.55
N SER A 9 19.61 13.20 -10.31
CA SER A 9 20.53 14.18 -9.74
C SER A 9 21.73 13.44 -9.14
N ASN A 10 22.94 13.95 -9.40
CA ASN A 10 24.20 13.36 -8.95
C ASN A 10 24.42 11.89 -9.35
N CYS A 11 23.78 11.45 -10.43
CA CYS A 11 23.91 10.09 -10.98
C CYS A 11 24.29 10.15 -12.46
N LEU A 12 25.02 9.14 -12.93
CA LEU A 12 25.28 8.98 -14.36
C LEU A 12 24.00 8.55 -15.08
N VAL A 13 23.77 9.15 -16.25
CA VAL A 13 22.69 8.76 -17.18
C VAL A 13 23.37 8.31 -18.47
N THR A 14 23.10 7.09 -18.90
CA THR A 14 23.63 6.56 -20.17
C THR A 14 22.66 6.87 -21.30
N GLU A 15 23.19 7.32 -22.44
CA GLU A 15 22.35 7.64 -23.61
C GLU A 15 21.67 6.38 -24.17
N LYS A 16 22.35 5.23 -24.09
CA LYS A 16 21.78 3.92 -24.41
C LYS A 16 20.53 3.63 -23.57
N GLY A 17 20.60 3.83 -22.26
CA GLY A 17 19.47 3.54 -21.36
C GLY A 17 18.27 4.47 -21.55
N LEU A 18 18.49 5.72 -22.00
CA LEU A 18 17.42 6.62 -22.42
C LEU A 18 16.72 6.08 -23.67
N ARG A 19 17.50 5.77 -24.72
CA ARG A 19 16.96 5.24 -25.99
C ARG A 19 16.21 3.92 -25.81
N GLU A 20 16.73 3.01 -25.00
CA GLU A 20 16.08 1.74 -24.73
C GLU A 20 14.74 1.92 -24.01
N PHE A 21 14.67 2.86 -23.07
CA PHE A 21 13.42 3.17 -22.37
C PHE A 21 12.39 3.81 -23.30
N ASP A 22 12.79 4.82 -24.07
CA ASP A 22 11.92 5.49 -25.02
C ASP A 22 11.41 4.53 -26.10
N SER A 23 12.27 3.62 -26.58
CA SER A 23 11.86 2.58 -27.52
C SER A 23 10.88 1.59 -26.88
N PHE A 24 11.10 1.21 -25.62
CA PHE A 24 10.18 0.32 -24.91
C PHE A 24 8.80 0.94 -24.73
N THR A 25 8.71 2.18 -24.25
CA THR A 25 7.41 2.86 -24.06
C THR A 25 6.69 3.06 -25.38
N HIS A 26 7.41 3.44 -26.44
CA HIS A 26 6.87 3.59 -27.79
C HIS A 26 6.35 2.25 -28.35
N ASN A 27 7.16 1.19 -28.30
CA ASN A 27 6.80 -0.12 -28.85
C ASN A 27 5.61 -0.77 -28.13
N CYS A 28 5.42 -0.44 -26.84
CA CYS A 28 4.31 -0.95 -26.05
C CYS A 28 3.09 -0.01 -26.03
N ASN A 29 3.12 1.12 -26.77
CA ASN A 29 2.07 2.15 -26.73
C ASN A 29 1.72 2.63 -25.30
N LEU A 30 2.75 2.73 -24.46
CA LEU A 30 2.61 3.14 -23.07
C LEU A 30 2.91 4.63 -22.91
N ILE A 31 2.04 5.31 -22.18
CA ILE A 31 2.18 6.70 -21.75
C ILE A 31 2.81 6.71 -20.36
N ASP A 32 3.97 7.35 -20.22
CA ASP A 32 4.58 7.64 -18.92
C ASP A 32 3.89 8.86 -18.30
N LEU A 33 3.05 8.62 -17.29
CA LEU A 33 2.35 9.70 -16.62
C LEU A 33 3.31 10.61 -15.85
N PRO A 34 3.09 11.93 -15.83
CA PRO A 34 3.91 12.83 -15.02
C PRO A 34 3.75 12.52 -13.53
N LEU A 35 4.84 12.69 -12.75
CA LEU A 35 4.71 12.70 -11.30
C LEU A 35 4.00 13.97 -10.86
N LEU A 36 3.01 13.81 -10.00
CA LEU A 36 2.40 14.91 -9.27
C LEU A 36 3.13 15.07 -7.92
N GLY A 37 3.48 16.31 -7.57
CA GLY A 37 4.20 16.62 -6.35
C GLY A 37 5.72 16.44 -6.47
N LYS A 38 6.27 15.39 -5.85
CA LYS A 38 7.73 15.22 -5.74
C LYS A 38 8.36 14.80 -7.07
N LYS A 39 9.48 15.44 -7.42
CA LYS A 39 10.24 15.18 -8.66
C LYS A 39 10.98 13.83 -8.68
N PHE A 40 11.32 13.28 -7.52
CA PHE A 40 12.08 12.03 -7.38
C PHE A 40 11.36 11.06 -6.46
N THR A 41 11.38 9.78 -6.83
CA THR A 41 10.76 8.67 -6.08
C THR A 41 11.80 7.85 -5.31
N TRP A 42 13.08 8.01 -5.63
CA TRP A 42 14.20 7.39 -4.93
C TRP A 42 15.25 8.41 -4.50
N TYR A 43 15.76 8.23 -3.27
CA TYR A 43 16.80 9.04 -2.65
C TYR A 43 17.89 8.11 -2.11
N GLY A 44 19.13 8.38 -2.47
CA GLY A 44 20.30 7.62 -2.04
C GLY A 44 21.37 8.49 -1.39
N LEU A 45 22.51 7.87 -1.11
CA LEU A 45 23.71 8.53 -0.58
C LEU A 45 24.25 9.60 -1.55
N ASP A 46 25.08 10.51 -1.04
CA ASP A 46 25.70 11.60 -1.83
C ASP A 46 24.70 12.51 -2.54
N ASN A 47 23.52 12.73 -1.95
CA ASN A 47 22.42 13.48 -2.58
C ASN A 47 22.03 12.92 -3.97
N LYS A 48 22.21 11.63 -4.19
CA LYS A 48 21.74 10.94 -5.41
C LYS A 48 20.24 10.85 -5.37
N LYS A 49 19.57 11.33 -6.42
CA LYS A 49 18.11 11.29 -6.53
C LYS A 49 17.75 10.73 -7.89
N SER A 50 16.75 9.87 -7.95
CA SER A 50 16.29 9.27 -9.19
C SER A 50 14.78 9.11 -9.18
N ARG A 51 14.15 9.29 -10.33
CA ARG A 51 12.78 8.81 -10.57
C ARG A 51 12.84 7.36 -11.05
N LEU A 52 12.58 6.43 -10.14
CA LEU A 52 12.58 4.99 -10.41
C LEU A 52 11.16 4.43 -10.57
N ASP A 53 10.26 4.80 -9.67
CA ASP A 53 8.85 4.41 -9.71
C ASP A 53 8.07 5.26 -10.74
N ARG A 54 7.30 4.58 -11.59
CA ARG A 54 6.55 5.17 -12.71
C ARG A 54 5.22 4.47 -12.91
N PHE A 55 4.25 5.20 -13.44
CA PHE A 55 2.99 4.66 -13.91
C PHE A 55 2.98 4.72 -15.43
N LEU A 56 3.02 3.55 -16.06
CA LEU A 56 2.96 3.38 -17.50
C LEU A 56 1.60 2.81 -17.85
N LEU A 57 0.83 3.53 -18.68
CA LEU A 57 -0.55 3.15 -19.01
C LEU A 57 -0.78 3.24 -20.51
N GLU A 58 -1.59 2.34 -21.06
CA GLU A 58 -2.18 2.58 -22.38
C GLU A 58 -3.22 3.70 -22.30
N GLU A 59 -3.42 4.41 -23.41
CA GLU A 59 -4.31 5.60 -23.49
C GLU A 59 -5.73 5.33 -23.00
N PHE A 60 -6.28 4.15 -23.29
CA PHE A 60 -7.62 3.74 -22.87
C PHE A 60 -7.81 3.75 -21.33
N TRP A 61 -6.78 3.39 -20.56
CA TRP A 61 -6.85 3.37 -19.09
C TRP A 61 -6.94 4.76 -18.48
N ILE A 62 -6.44 5.79 -19.16
CA ILE A 62 -6.52 7.17 -18.69
C ILE A 62 -8.00 7.60 -18.59
N TYR A 63 -8.83 7.18 -19.54
CA TYR A 63 -10.26 7.51 -19.57
C TYR A 63 -11.04 6.81 -18.46
N ILE A 64 -10.70 5.55 -18.14
CA ILE A 64 -11.34 4.77 -17.07
C ILE A 64 -10.91 5.26 -15.68
N SER A 65 -9.68 5.78 -15.54
CA SER A 65 -9.15 6.28 -14.26
C SER A 65 -9.81 7.56 -13.74
N ARG A 66 -10.76 8.16 -14.49
CA ARG A 66 -11.53 9.31 -13.99
C ARG A 66 -12.58 8.91 -12.95
N ASP A 67 -13.10 7.67 -13.02
CA ASP A 67 -14.11 7.16 -12.10
C ASP A 67 -13.51 6.27 -10.99
N HIS A 68 -12.23 5.92 -11.10
CA HIS A 68 -11.50 5.14 -10.11
C HIS A 68 -10.35 5.97 -9.54
N ILE A 69 -10.34 6.19 -8.23
CA ILE A 69 -9.21 6.82 -7.53
C ILE A 69 -7.96 5.98 -7.84
N PRO A 70 -6.99 6.48 -8.63
CA PRO A 70 -5.74 5.77 -8.84
C PRO A 70 -5.06 5.62 -7.47
N ILE A 71 -4.31 4.54 -7.27
CA ILE A 71 -3.45 4.39 -6.09
C ILE A 71 -2.33 5.44 -6.21
N LEU A 72 -2.67 6.67 -5.83
CA LEU A 72 -1.74 7.77 -5.68
C LEU A 72 -1.07 7.58 -4.33
N GLN A 73 0.25 7.40 -4.35
CA GLN A 73 1.06 7.56 -3.15
C GLN A 73 1.08 9.07 -2.84
N ALA A 74 0.04 9.54 -2.16
CA ALA A 74 0.02 10.88 -1.59
C ALA A 74 1.02 10.89 -0.42
N ASP A 75 1.94 11.85 -0.46
CA ASP A 75 2.91 12.13 0.61
C ASP A 75 2.41 13.26 1.51
N GLU A 76 1.08 13.38 1.61
CA GLU A 76 0.43 14.20 2.62
C GLU A 76 0.10 13.27 3.79
N GLU A 77 0.37 13.73 5.01
CA GLU A 77 -0.22 13.15 6.23
C GLU A 77 -1.73 13.40 6.18
N VAL A 78 -2.42 12.62 5.37
CA VAL A 78 -3.87 12.60 5.35
C VAL A 78 -4.27 11.80 6.59
N ASP A 79 -4.84 12.49 7.58
CA ASP A 79 -5.54 11.83 8.67
C ASP A 79 -6.79 11.16 8.09
N TRP A 80 -6.64 9.90 7.69
CA TRP A 80 -7.73 9.03 7.22
C TRP A 80 -8.72 8.64 8.33
N GLY A 81 -8.64 9.31 9.48
CA GLY A 81 -9.40 9.01 10.68
C GLY A 81 -8.81 7.85 11.48
N PRO A 82 -9.54 7.39 12.52
CA PRO A 82 -9.07 6.34 13.40
C PRO A 82 -8.67 5.09 12.62
N ARG A 83 -7.44 4.60 12.85
CA ARG A 83 -6.93 3.40 12.18
C ARG A 83 -7.95 2.26 12.32
N HIS A 84 -8.45 1.81 11.18
CA HIS A 84 -9.36 0.69 11.11
C HIS A 84 -8.68 -0.54 11.71
N PHE A 85 -9.39 -1.27 12.58
CA PHE A 85 -8.90 -2.56 13.09
C PHE A 85 -8.65 -3.50 11.91
N LYS A 86 -7.43 -4.01 11.82
CA LYS A 86 -7.03 -5.03 10.85
C LYS A 86 -6.78 -6.33 11.59
N PHE A 87 -7.48 -7.38 11.20
CA PHE A 87 -7.15 -8.72 11.64
C PHE A 87 -5.91 -9.21 10.89
N ILE A 88 -4.90 -9.70 11.62
CA ILE A 88 -3.65 -10.20 11.04
C ILE A 88 -3.65 -11.72 11.09
N ASN A 89 -3.54 -12.40 9.94
CA ASN A 89 -3.56 -13.86 9.87
C ASN A 89 -2.48 -14.55 10.73
N ALA A 90 -1.35 -13.87 11.00
CA ALA A 90 -0.32 -14.37 11.90
C ALA A 90 -0.82 -14.59 13.34
N TRP A 91 -1.89 -13.90 13.77
CA TRP A 91 -2.50 -14.11 15.08
C TRP A 91 -3.08 -15.51 15.25
N PHE A 92 -3.49 -16.20 14.17
CA PHE A 92 -3.91 -17.60 14.24
C PHE A 92 -2.78 -18.57 14.64
N LYS A 93 -1.51 -18.15 14.54
CA LYS A 93 -0.37 -18.94 15.02
C LYS A 93 -0.20 -18.89 16.54
N LYS A 94 -0.85 -17.94 17.21
CA LYS A 94 -0.82 -17.79 18.68
C LYS A 94 -1.98 -18.55 19.29
N LYS A 95 -1.69 -19.58 20.08
CA LYS A 95 -2.70 -20.43 20.72
C LYS A 95 -3.64 -19.63 21.61
N GLU A 96 -3.13 -18.57 22.22
CA GLU A 96 -3.88 -17.65 23.08
C GLU A 96 -4.96 -16.90 22.29
N CYS A 97 -4.65 -16.49 21.05
CA CYS A 97 -5.61 -15.81 20.18
C CYS A 97 -6.71 -16.78 19.72
N VAL A 98 -6.33 -17.96 19.25
CA VAL A 98 -7.29 -18.98 18.80
C VAL A 98 -8.23 -19.37 19.95
N GLY A 99 -7.66 -19.67 21.13
CA GLY A 99 -8.46 -20.02 22.31
C GLY A 99 -9.37 -18.89 22.77
N LEU A 100 -8.94 -17.63 22.65
CA LEU A 100 -9.79 -16.47 22.94
C LEU A 100 -10.97 -16.37 21.98
N ILE A 101 -10.74 -16.55 20.67
CA ILE A 101 -11.80 -16.54 19.65
C ILE A 101 -12.80 -17.67 19.90
N GLU A 102 -12.33 -18.89 20.12
CA GLU A 102 -13.18 -20.07 20.36
C GLU A 102 -14.03 -19.92 21.63
N LYS A 103 -13.41 -19.45 22.72
CA LYS A 103 -14.11 -19.16 23.99
C LYS A 103 -15.21 -18.13 23.78
N GLU A 104 -14.89 -16.98 23.20
CA GLU A 104 -15.87 -15.92 22.98
C GLU A 104 -16.97 -16.35 21.99
N TRP A 105 -16.61 -17.06 20.93
CA TRP A 105 -17.57 -17.56 19.94
C TRP A 105 -18.60 -18.51 20.56
N SER A 106 -18.13 -19.42 21.42
CA SER A 106 -18.97 -20.41 22.11
C SER A 106 -19.87 -19.77 23.16
N ASN A 107 -19.35 -18.78 23.90
CA ASN A 107 -20.11 -18.04 24.91
C ASN A 107 -21.29 -17.25 24.32
N MET A 108 -21.28 -16.95 23.01
CA MET A 108 -22.33 -16.17 22.36
C MET A 108 -23.54 -17.02 21.91
N GLY A 109 -23.54 -18.34 22.13
CA GLY A 109 -24.65 -19.25 21.78
C GLY A 109 -24.94 -19.36 20.28
N SER A 110 -25.89 -20.20 19.88
CA SER A 110 -26.36 -20.25 18.48
C SER A 110 -27.35 -19.10 18.23
N LEU A 111 -26.91 -18.06 17.54
CA LEU A 111 -27.76 -16.96 17.13
C LEU A 111 -27.88 -17.02 15.60
N ASN A 112 -28.88 -17.76 15.13
CA ASN A 112 -29.26 -17.84 13.73
C ASN A 112 -29.42 -16.41 13.18
N GLY A 113 -28.50 -15.99 12.31
CA GLY A 113 -28.53 -14.67 11.66
C GLY A 113 -27.76 -13.53 12.35
N GLN A 114 -27.13 -13.73 13.51
CA GLN A 114 -26.38 -12.64 14.20
C GLN A 114 -24.86 -12.73 14.06
N VAL A 115 -24.36 -13.35 12.98
CA VAL A 115 -22.91 -13.50 12.72
C VAL A 115 -22.21 -12.14 12.76
N ALA A 116 -22.79 -11.09 12.17
CA ALA A 116 -22.23 -9.74 12.22
C ALA A 116 -22.06 -9.21 13.66
N ARG A 117 -23.02 -9.50 14.55
CA ARG A 117 -22.95 -9.10 15.97
C ARG A 117 -21.85 -9.85 16.70
N LYS A 118 -21.68 -11.14 16.40
CA LYS A 118 -20.61 -11.97 16.96
C LYS A 118 -19.24 -11.48 16.50
N LEU A 119 -19.07 -11.24 15.21
CA LEU A 119 -17.83 -10.70 14.64
C LEU A 119 -17.49 -9.34 15.23
N ARG A 120 -18.48 -8.46 15.45
CA ARG A 120 -18.26 -7.17 16.12
C ARG A 120 -17.78 -7.34 17.56
N LYS A 121 -18.33 -8.29 18.32
CA LYS A 121 -17.87 -8.55 19.69
C LYS A 121 -16.45 -9.14 19.71
N ILE A 122 -16.15 -10.06 18.80
CA ILE A 122 -14.80 -10.63 18.66
C ILE A 122 -13.78 -9.57 18.27
N LYS A 123 -14.14 -8.66 17.36
CA LYS A 123 -13.32 -7.50 17.01
C LYS A 123 -12.92 -6.69 18.25
N GLU A 124 -13.86 -6.36 19.13
CA GLU A 124 -13.56 -5.58 20.34
C GLU A 124 -12.65 -6.35 21.33
N VAL A 125 -12.88 -7.66 21.49
CA VAL A 125 -12.04 -8.50 22.34
C VAL A 125 -10.62 -8.62 21.78
N LEU A 126 -10.49 -8.84 20.48
CA LEU A 126 -9.18 -8.90 19.81
C LEU A 126 -8.45 -7.56 19.83
N LYS A 127 -9.17 -6.44 19.74
CA LYS A 127 -8.58 -5.10 19.84
C LYS A 127 -7.95 -4.87 21.22
N LYS A 128 -8.63 -5.29 22.30
CA LYS A 128 -8.08 -5.25 23.66
C LYS A 128 -6.90 -6.19 23.82
N TRP A 129 -7.06 -7.45 23.42
CA TRP A 129 -6.00 -8.44 23.47
C TRP A 129 -4.74 -7.99 22.71
N ASN A 130 -4.89 -7.32 21.56
CA ASN A 130 -3.77 -6.76 20.80
C ASN A 130 -3.06 -5.63 21.54
N GLY A 131 -3.80 -4.72 22.19
CA GLY A 131 -3.20 -3.66 23.00
C GLY A 131 -2.42 -4.19 24.21
N ASP A 132 -2.91 -5.27 24.83
CA ASP A 132 -2.29 -5.85 26.02
C ASP A 132 -1.09 -6.78 25.69
N ASN A 133 -1.08 -7.43 24.51
CA ASN A 133 -0.11 -8.48 24.17
C ASN A 133 0.76 -8.20 22.93
N CYS A 134 0.45 -7.18 22.12
CA CYS A 134 0.98 -7.00 20.76
C CYS A 134 1.29 -5.54 20.39
N ASN A 135 1.77 -4.71 21.32
CA ASN A 135 2.35 -3.38 21.03
C ASN A 135 3.60 -3.40 20.11
N VAL A 136 3.86 -4.50 19.38
CA VAL A 136 5.08 -4.76 18.63
C VAL A 136 4.86 -4.76 17.10
N LEU A 137 3.62 -4.82 16.60
CA LEU A 137 3.38 -4.92 15.15
C LEU A 137 2.74 -3.69 14.50
N GLU A 138 2.30 -2.70 15.28
CA GLU A 138 1.60 -1.52 14.74
C GLU A 138 2.44 -0.22 14.75
N ASN A 139 3.67 -0.26 15.28
CA ASN A 139 4.64 0.84 15.14
C ASN A 139 5.48 0.66 13.86
N ARG A 140 4.86 0.91 12.70
CA ARG A 140 5.51 1.25 11.44
C ARG A 140 4.66 2.25 10.68
#